data_AF-A0A3A0ABJ2-F1
#
_entry.id   AF-A0A3A0ABJ2-F1
#
_cell.length_a   1.000
_cell.length_b   1.000
_cell.length_c   1.000
_cell.angle_alpha   90.00
_cell.angle_beta   90.00
_cell.angle_gamma   90.00
#
_symmetry.space_group_name_H-M   'P 1'
#
loop_
_entity.id
_entity.type
_entity.pdbx_description
1 polymer ?
#
loop_
_entity_poly.entity_id
_entity_poly.type
_entity_poly.pdbx_seq_one_letter_code
_entity_poly.pdbx_strand_id
1 'polypeptide(L)'
;MLQDKPRLQTAFLIALVAIVVLVIVYNLGVARGRLRVRQELLDVQAELVALLSATPTVIVPPTATPTPTPSGTPTPSPTPTLSPTPTLSPTPTATPASLEEWAGRYQQLAVDGLSSSSMGDFTPEQAEALLRRIAQEQGLLYVPAAYFLLQSEPWAALVAPRTPQGQVLPLLIWREPNDRNRIRGQMLADLIGPRGGPDYTSLRGGLSHGLMRQDFLGQFHVLLVERPDLTEKLNVYVLAQPQPGADFDLLWSSRTTPLWAIPASGSELQLVEAEGSLLPDLVVAAPLGSDSELRSRVHAPNAFVEQPPLARQWAVTRWRFATVEDAAEMSGVMQPGYNLQEAALRSTPLTALSHLLELLRAQNLNEASNYTSRLDLLQQAYDMGLSRPAIWMGIYQDAGGREVLGNTITDRVRFFDNADRSRSFVAFFEQDAEGAY
;
A
#
# COMPACT_ATOMS: atom_id res chain seq x y z
N MET A 1 -65.01 11.35 3.47
CA MET A 1 -63.60 10.93 3.25
C MET A 1 -62.64 12.13 3.22
N LEU A 2 -62.78 13.11 4.14
CA LEU A 2 -61.97 14.34 4.14
C LEU A 2 -61.70 14.93 5.54
N GLN A 3 -61.82 14.16 6.63
CA GLN A 3 -61.72 14.69 8.00
C GLN A 3 -60.39 14.42 8.74
N ASP A 4 -59.49 13.57 8.20
CA ASP A 4 -58.24 13.20 8.92
C ASP A 4 -56.95 13.82 8.38
N LYS A 5 -57.02 14.60 7.29
CA LYS A 5 -55.85 15.23 6.65
C LYS A 5 -55.01 16.12 7.59
N PRO A 6 -55.59 16.98 8.47
CA PRO A 6 -54.78 17.85 9.32
C PRO A 6 -54.09 17.08 10.47
N ARG A 7 -54.67 15.96 10.93
CA ARG A 7 -54.07 15.13 11.99
C ARG A 7 -52.87 14.34 11.47
N LEU A 8 -52.95 13.83 10.25
CA LEU A 8 -51.84 13.14 9.59
C LEU A 8 -50.66 14.07 9.28
N GLN A 9 -50.93 15.31 8.84
CA GLN A 9 -49.87 16.31 8.61
C GLN A 9 -49.17 16.72 9.90
N THR A 10 -49.91 16.86 11.00
CA THR A 10 -49.33 17.20 12.31
C THR A 10 -48.46 16.06 12.85
N ALA A 11 -48.92 14.81 12.72
CA ALA A 11 -48.14 13.64 13.14
C ALA A 11 -46.85 13.47 12.31
N PHE A 12 -46.91 13.72 11.00
CA PHE A 12 -45.74 13.69 10.14
C PHE A 12 -44.70 14.76 10.50
N LEU A 13 -45.15 15.99 10.81
CA LEU A 13 -44.25 17.07 11.24
C LEU A 13 -43.54 16.73 12.56
N ILE A 14 -44.26 16.16 13.52
CA ILE A 14 -43.69 15.73 14.81
C ILE A 14 -42.66 14.62 14.61
N ALA A 15 -42.95 13.63 13.76
CA ALA A 15 -42.01 12.56 13.44
C ALA A 15 -40.74 13.10 12.76
N LEU A 16 -40.89 14.06 11.83
CA LEU A 16 -39.75 14.68 11.15
C LEU A 16 -38.85 15.44 12.13
N VAL A 17 -39.43 16.22 13.05
CA VAL A 17 -38.67 16.95 14.08
C VAL A 17 -37.95 15.97 15.02
N ALA A 18 -38.59 14.86 15.41
CA ALA A 18 -37.96 13.84 16.24
C ALA A 18 -36.74 13.19 15.56
N ILE A 19 -36.83 12.91 14.25
CA ILE A 19 -35.71 12.37 13.47
C ILE A 19 -34.56 13.38 13.39
N VAL A 20 -34.86 14.65 13.12
CA VAL A 20 -33.82 15.70 13.06
C VAL A 20 -33.11 15.85 14.41
N VAL A 21 -33.85 15.83 15.52
CA VAL A 21 -33.25 15.87 16.86
C VAL A 21 -32.37 14.65 17.12
N LEU A 22 -32.81 13.45 16.73
CA LEU A 22 -32.02 12.23 16.88
C LEU A 22 -30.71 12.28 16.08
N VAL A 23 -30.75 12.80 14.85
CA VAL A 23 -29.57 12.99 14.00
C VAL A 23 -28.61 14.02 14.60
N ILE A 24 -29.12 15.12 15.17
CA ILE A 24 -28.27 16.12 15.84
C ILE A 24 -27.59 15.52 17.07
N VAL A 25 -28.32 14.78 17.90
CA VAL A 25 -27.78 14.13 19.10
C VAL A 25 -26.73 13.08 18.73
N TYR A 26 -26.99 12.27 17.69
CA TYR A 26 -26.03 11.30 17.17
C TYR A 26 -24.74 11.97 16.69
N ASN A 27 -24.84 13.02 15.87
CA ASN A 27 -23.69 13.77 15.37
C ASN A 27 -22.90 14.45 16.50
N LEU A 28 -23.57 15.00 17.53
CA LEU A 28 -22.91 15.55 18.72
C LEU A 28 -22.17 14.48 19.52
N GLY A 29 -22.73 13.27 19.62
CA GLY A 29 -22.10 12.13 20.27
C GLY A 29 -20.83 11.68 19.56
N VAL A 30 -20.89 11.54 18.23
CA VAL A 30 -19.73 11.19 17.38
C VAL A 30 -18.63 12.26 17.46
N ALA A 31 -19.00 13.55 17.44
CA ALA A 31 -18.04 14.65 17.57
C ALA A 31 -17.31 14.63 18.93
N ARG A 32 -18.04 14.39 20.03
CA ARG A 32 -17.42 14.25 21.36
C ARG A 32 -16.53 13.02 21.48
N GLY A 33 -16.90 11.90 20.84
CA GLY A 33 -16.06 10.71 20.78
C GLY A 33 -14.73 10.95 20.05
N ARG A 34 -14.75 11.67 18.92
CA ARG A 34 -13.55 12.00 18.14
C ARG A 34 -12.57 12.89 18.89
N LEU A 35 -13.05 13.81 19.73
CA LEU A 35 -12.19 14.68 20.55
C LEU A 35 -11.47 13.91 21.66
N ARG A 36 -12.14 12.93 22.29
CA ARG A 36 -11.54 12.11 23.36
C ARG A 36 -10.41 11.21 22.84
N VAL A 37 -10.61 10.55 21.70
CA VAL A 37 -9.59 9.70 21.06
C VAL A 37 -8.38 10.53 20.60
N ARG A 38 -8.60 11.76 20.13
CA ARG A 38 -7.51 12.66 19.70
C ARG A 38 -6.64 13.13 20.88
N GLN A 39 -7.21 13.36 22.05
CA GLN A 39 -6.43 13.72 23.25
C GLN A 39 -5.59 12.55 23.75
N GLU A 40 -6.15 11.34 23.80
CA GLU A 40 -5.41 10.13 24.20
C GLU A 40 -4.24 9.84 23.23
N LEU A 41 -4.40 10.12 21.93
CA LEU A 41 -3.34 9.95 20.94
C LEU A 41 -2.18 10.94 21.12
N LEU A 42 -2.48 12.19 21.50
CA LEU A 42 -1.47 13.23 21.71
C LEU A 42 -0.63 12.96 22.97
N ASP A 43 -1.23 12.42 24.02
CA ASP A 43 -0.52 12.06 25.25
C ASP A 43 0.44 10.87 25.01
N VAL A 44 0.00 9.85 24.28
CA VAL A 44 0.85 8.71 23.89
C VAL A 44 2.01 9.17 23.00
N GLN A 45 1.77 10.09 22.08
CA GLN A 45 2.80 10.64 21.21
C GLN A 45 3.83 11.48 21.99
N ALA A 46 3.39 12.25 22.99
CA ALA A 46 4.27 13.03 23.85
C ALA A 46 5.17 12.12 24.72
N GLU A 47 4.64 11.01 25.22
CA GLU A 47 5.40 10.01 26.00
C GLU A 47 6.48 9.31 25.15
N LEU A 48 6.17 8.95 23.90
CA LEU A 48 7.12 8.37 22.94
C LEU A 48 8.27 9.34 22.58
N VAL A 49 8.00 10.64 22.44
CA VAL A 49 9.04 11.64 22.16
C VAL A 49 9.96 11.85 23.36
N ALA A 50 9.43 11.80 24.58
CA ALA A 50 10.24 11.91 25.80
C ALA A 50 11.22 10.73 25.97
N LEU A 51 10.79 9.51 25.60
CA LEU A 51 11.64 8.31 25.66
C LEU A 51 12.80 8.34 24.65
N LEU A 52 12.62 8.95 23.48
CA LEU A 52 13.63 9.00 22.42
C LEU A 52 14.71 10.08 22.66
N SER A 53 14.47 11.05 23.53
CA SER A 53 15.38 12.17 23.81
C SER A 53 16.42 11.91 24.91
N ALA A 54 16.37 10.76 25.59
CA ALA A 54 17.15 10.51 26.81
C ALA A 54 18.50 9.78 26.62
N THR A 55 18.98 9.54 25.39
CA THR A 55 20.24 8.78 25.18
C THR A 55 21.38 9.66 24.65
N PRO A 56 22.35 10.09 25.48
CA PRO A 56 23.56 10.76 24.96
C PRO A 56 24.51 9.72 24.34
N THR A 57 24.64 9.74 23.01
CA THR A 57 25.59 8.92 22.26
C THR A 57 26.99 9.50 22.37
N VAL A 58 27.88 8.83 23.11
CA VAL A 58 29.32 9.14 23.16
C VAL A 58 29.98 8.68 21.86
N ILE A 59 30.44 9.63 21.04
CA ILE A 59 31.15 9.37 19.78
C ILE A 59 32.66 9.26 20.08
N VAL A 60 33.23 8.08 19.82
CA VAL A 60 34.69 7.84 19.92
C VAL A 60 35.29 7.97 18.51
N PRO A 61 36.38 8.75 18.31
CA PRO A 61 36.98 8.94 16.98
C PRO A 61 37.78 7.71 16.51
N PRO A 62 37.78 7.38 15.20
CA PRO A 62 38.49 6.22 14.68
C PRO A 62 40.00 6.45 14.59
N THR A 63 40.76 5.41 14.92
CA THR A 63 42.22 5.36 14.88
C THR A 63 42.70 5.04 13.45
N ALA A 64 43.79 5.69 13.01
CA ALA A 64 44.33 5.56 11.65
C ALA A 64 45.05 4.21 11.42
N THR A 65 44.71 3.55 10.31
CA THR A 65 45.32 2.28 9.86
C THR A 65 46.50 2.56 8.91
N PRO A 66 47.69 1.97 9.10
CA PRO A 66 48.82 2.17 8.20
C PRO A 66 48.67 1.42 6.87
N THR A 67 49.08 2.10 5.79
CA THR A 67 49.07 1.64 4.40
C THR A 67 50.23 0.67 4.13
N PRO A 68 50.00 -0.52 3.50
CA PRO A 68 51.09 -1.39 3.08
C PRO A 68 51.73 -0.95 1.76
N THR A 69 53.05 -1.05 1.74
CA THR A 69 53.99 -0.75 0.64
C THR A 69 53.87 -1.78 -0.50
N PRO A 70 53.94 -1.37 -1.78
CA PRO A 70 53.91 -2.31 -2.91
C PRO A 70 55.22 -3.12 -3.00
N SER A 71 55.10 -4.45 -3.04
CA SER A 71 56.22 -5.38 -3.28
C SER A 71 56.40 -5.64 -4.77
N GLY A 72 57.67 -5.73 -5.19
CA GLY A 72 58.13 -5.78 -6.56
C GLY A 72 57.66 -6.99 -7.37
N THR A 73 57.51 -6.73 -8.66
CA THR A 73 57.15 -7.64 -9.74
C THR A 73 58.34 -8.54 -10.10
N PRO A 74 58.23 -9.87 -10.08
CA PRO A 74 59.20 -10.73 -10.76
C PRO A 74 58.82 -10.96 -12.23
N THR A 75 59.87 -10.92 -13.03
CA THR A 75 60.00 -11.15 -14.48
C THR A 75 59.46 -12.51 -14.93
N PRO A 76 58.83 -12.64 -16.12
CA PRO A 76 58.41 -13.92 -16.66
C PRO A 76 59.59 -14.74 -17.21
N SER A 77 59.66 -16.01 -16.82
CA SER A 77 60.53 -17.07 -17.37
C SER A 77 59.80 -17.79 -18.51
N PRO A 78 60.50 -18.28 -19.56
CA PRO A 78 59.86 -18.84 -20.76
C PRO A 78 59.05 -20.11 -20.48
N THR A 79 57.87 -20.14 -21.09
CA THR A 79 56.88 -21.22 -21.07
C THR A 79 57.39 -22.46 -21.82
N PRO A 80 57.42 -23.66 -21.22
CA PRO A 80 57.57 -24.89 -21.97
C PRO A 80 56.27 -25.20 -22.72
N THR A 81 56.39 -25.50 -24.01
CA THR A 81 55.34 -26.01 -24.87
C THR A 81 54.87 -27.37 -24.38
N LEU A 82 53.65 -27.44 -23.83
CA LEU A 82 52.98 -28.69 -23.51
C LEU A 82 52.18 -29.20 -24.73
N SER A 83 52.37 -30.49 -24.99
CA SER A 83 51.67 -31.35 -25.94
C SER A 83 50.14 -31.21 -25.86
N PRO A 84 49.39 -31.40 -26.97
CA PRO A 84 47.94 -31.28 -27.00
C PRO A 84 47.28 -32.18 -25.95
N THR A 85 46.55 -31.55 -25.03
CA THR A 85 45.69 -32.21 -24.06
C THR A 85 44.52 -32.86 -24.80
N PRO A 86 44.14 -34.11 -24.49
CA PRO A 86 42.97 -34.73 -25.11
C PRO A 86 41.74 -33.88 -24.80
N THR A 87 41.01 -33.50 -25.84
CA THR A 87 39.74 -32.80 -25.77
C THR A 87 38.78 -33.65 -24.95
N LEU A 88 38.54 -33.26 -23.69
CA LEU A 88 37.45 -33.83 -22.92
C LEU A 88 36.14 -33.46 -23.63
N SER A 89 35.41 -34.50 -24.03
CA SER A 89 34.03 -34.39 -24.51
C SER A 89 33.26 -33.49 -23.54
N PRO A 90 32.44 -32.52 -24.03
CA PRO A 90 31.66 -31.67 -23.16
C PRO A 90 30.82 -32.57 -22.25
N THR A 91 31.02 -32.42 -20.94
CA THR A 91 30.12 -32.96 -19.94
C THR A 91 28.73 -32.45 -20.29
N PRO A 92 27.68 -33.30 -20.37
CA PRO A 92 26.34 -32.83 -20.67
C PRO A 92 26.00 -31.74 -19.65
N THR A 93 25.80 -30.52 -20.14
CA THR A 93 25.31 -29.41 -19.32
C THR A 93 23.96 -29.87 -18.79
N ALA A 94 23.87 -30.14 -17.48
CA ALA A 94 22.60 -30.44 -16.84
C ALA A 94 21.64 -29.32 -17.21
N THR A 95 20.54 -29.66 -17.86
CA THR A 95 19.48 -28.71 -18.15
C THR A 95 19.11 -28.02 -16.84
N PRO A 96 19.18 -26.68 -16.74
CA PRO A 96 18.74 -25.98 -15.55
C PRO A 96 17.31 -26.39 -15.23
N ALA A 97 17.04 -26.76 -13.98
CA ALA A 97 15.69 -27.13 -13.56
C ALA A 97 14.71 -25.99 -13.89
N SER A 98 13.52 -26.35 -14.37
CA SER A 98 12.48 -25.37 -14.70
C SER A 98 11.97 -24.70 -13.41
N LEU A 99 11.33 -23.52 -13.54
CA LEU A 99 10.72 -22.84 -12.38
C LEU A 99 9.64 -23.70 -11.71
N GLU A 100 8.88 -24.45 -12.50
CA GLU A 100 7.86 -25.37 -12.03
C GLU A 100 8.48 -26.55 -11.25
N GLU A 101 9.60 -27.09 -11.72
CA GLU A 101 10.35 -28.14 -11.02
C GLU A 101 10.90 -27.64 -9.67
N TRP A 102 11.43 -26.41 -9.64
CA TRP A 102 11.86 -25.77 -8.41
C TRP A 102 10.70 -25.58 -7.42
N ALA A 103 9.59 -25.05 -7.91
CA ALA A 103 8.39 -24.82 -7.12
C ALA A 103 7.85 -26.13 -6.55
N GLY A 104 7.54 -27.11 -7.39
CA GLY A 104 6.98 -28.39 -6.99
C GLY A 104 7.86 -29.13 -5.99
N ARG A 105 9.18 -29.17 -6.20
CA ARG A 105 10.11 -29.81 -5.27
C ARG A 105 10.13 -29.10 -3.90
N TYR A 106 10.23 -27.77 -3.90
CA TYR A 106 10.26 -27.02 -2.64
C TYR A 106 8.94 -27.17 -1.86
N GLN A 107 7.80 -27.05 -2.54
CA GLN A 107 6.48 -27.26 -1.95
C GLN A 107 6.36 -28.65 -1.30
N GLN A 108 6.76 -29.69 -2.00
CA GLN A 108 6.68 -31.07 -1.49
C GLN A 108 7.53 -31.23 -0.22
N LEU A 109 8.81 -30.86 -0.28
CA LEU A 109 9.72 -30.96 0.88
C LEU A 109 9.25 -30.12 2.07
N ALA A 110 8.72 -28.92 1.82
CA ALA A 110 8.17 -28.04 2.84
C ALA A 110 6.98 -28.67 3.56
N VAL A 111 6.00 -29.19 2.81
CA VAL A 111 4.81 -29.83 3.36
C VAL A 111 5.16 -31.11 4.13
N ASP A 112 6.02 -31.95 3.57
CA ASP A 112 6.46 -33.21 4.20
C ASP A 112 7.23 -32.93 5.51
N GLY A 113 8.17 -31.98 5.47
CA GLY A 113 8.96 -31.58 6.63
C GLY A 113 8.09 -31.03 7.76
N LEU A 114 7.17 -30.11 7.46
CA LEU A 114 6.28 -29.52 8.46
C LEU A 114 5.27 -30.53 9.01
N SER A 115 4.74 -31.43 8.16
CA SER A 115 3.81 -32.50 8.59
C SER A 115 4.48 -33.49 9.54
N SER A 116 5.77 -33.78 9.34
CA SER A 116 6.52 -34.64 10.26
C SER A 116 6.81 -33.98 11.61
N SER A 117 6.93 -32.65 11.63
CA SER A 117 7.25 -31.87 12.83
C SER A 117 6.02 -31.57 13.70
N SER A 118 4.81 -31.64 13.16
CA SER A 118 3.57 -31.22 13.84
C SER A 118 3.10 -32.16 14.98
N MET A 119 3.84 -33.21 15.34
CA MET A 119 3.44 -34.18 16.38
C MET A 119 3.84 -33.80 17.82
N GLY A 120 4.64 -32.75 18.07
CA GLY A 120 5.08 -32.43 19.44
C GLY A 120 5.42 -30.96 19.72
N ASP A 121 6.16 -30.31 18.83
CA ASP A 121 6.76 -28.98 19.06
C ASP A 121 6.56 -28.09 17.83
N PHE A 122 5.32 -27.65 17.56
CA PHE A 122 5.05 -26.80 16.40
C PHE A 122 4.99 -25.34 16.80
N THR A 123 6.06 -24.58 16.54
CA THR A 123 6.11 -23.11 16.71
C THR A 123 6.36 -22.41 15.37
N PRO A 124 5.87 -21.17 15.18
CA PRO A 124 6.17 -20.37 13.99
C PRO A 124 7.67 -20.24 13.69
N GLU A 125 8.49 -20.06 14.73
CA GLU A 125 9.94 -19.87 14.62
C GLU A 125 10.64 -21.15 14.13
N GLN A 126 10.22 -22.31 14.64
CA GLN A 126 10.74 -23.60 14.18
C GLN A 126 10.28 -23.90 12.74
N ALA A 127 9.04 -23.56 12.39
CA ALA A 127 8.54 -23.69 11.03
C ALA A 127 9.36 -22.83 10.05
N GLU A 128 9.64 -21.58 10.39
CA GLU A 128 10.53 -20.71 9.59
C GLU A 128 11.93 -21.33 9.45
N ALA A 129 12.53 -21.76 10.56
CA ALA A 129 13.88 -22.33 10.55
C ALA A 129 13.98 -23.61 9.68
N LEU A 130 12.94 -24.45 9.71
CA LEU A 130 12.85 -25.63 8.85
C LEU A 130 12.71 -25.24 7.37
N LEU A 131 11.79 -24.33 7.05
CA LEU A 131 11.58 -23.88 5.67
C LEU A 131 12.83 -23.21 5.09
N ARG A 132 13.52 -22.41 5.89
CA ARG A 132 14.81 -21.80 5.55
C ARG A 132 15.86 -22.85 5.24
N ARG A 133 15.98 -23.88 6.08
CA ARG A 133 16.92 -24.98 5.87
C ARG A 133 16.63 -25.73 4.58
N ILE A 134 15.37 -26.12 4.36
CA ILE A 134 14.93 -26.80 3.14
C ILE A 134 15.28 -25.95 1.91
N ALA A 135 14.98 -24.66 1.92
CA ALA A 135 15.32 -23.76 0.82
C ALA A 135 16.83 -23.74 0.54
N GLN A 136 17.65 -23.59 1.57
CA GLN A 136 19.12 -23.56 1.44
C GLN A 136 19.69 -24.90 0.94
N GLU A 137 19.18 -26.03 1.42
CA GLU A 137 19.57 -27.37 0.96
C GLU A 137 19.20 -27.60 -0.50
N GLN A 138 18.11 -26.98 -0.98
CA GLN A 138 17.74 -26.96 -2.39
C GLN A 138 18.52 -25.93 -3.20
N GLY A 139 19.43 -25.14 -2.62
CA GLY A 139 20.16 -24.09 -3.34
C GLY A 139 19.31 -22.87 -3.69
N LEU A 140 18.17 -22.69 -3.02
CA LEU A 140 17.35 -21.49 -3.10
C LEU A 140 17.91 -20.42 -2.15
N LEU A 141 17.82 -19.16 -2.59
CA LEU A 141 18.15 -18.00 -1.79
C LEU A 141 17.00 -17.68 -0.83
N TYR A 142 17.31 -17.63 0.47
CA TYR A 142 16.37 -17.28 1.51
C TYR A 142 16.75 -15.94 2.14
N VAL A 143 15.93 -14.92 1.89
CA VAL A 143 16.12 -13.55 2.42
C VAL A 143 15.17 -13.31 3.58
N PRO A 144 15.39 -12.31 4.46
CA PRO A 144 14.48 -12.04 5.57
C PRO A 144 13.02 -11.81 5.15
N ALA A 145 12.79 -11.18 3.98
CA ALA A 145 11.46 -10.96 3.43
C ALA A 145 10.81 -12.23 2.80
N ALA A 146 11.51 -13.36 2.82
CA ALA A 146 11.02 -14.62 2.26
C ALA A 146 10.06 -15.36 3.21
N TYR A 147 9.85 -14.90 4.45
CA TYR A 147 8.88 -15.50 5.36
C TYR A 147 7.99 -14.43 5.96
N PHE A 148 6.69 -14.74 6.03
CA PHE A 148 5.71 -13.89 6.69
C PHE A 148 4.68 -14.76 7.39
N LEU A 149 4.57 -14.63 8.72
CA LEU A 149 3.54 -15.30 9.50
C LEU A 149 2.19 -14.59 9.27
N LEU A 150 1.18 -15.32 8.81
CA LEU A 150 -0.17 -14.79 8.57
C LEU A 150 -1.06 -14.96 9.79
N GLN A 151 -0.94 -16.10 10.47
CA GLN A 151 -1.73 -16.43 11.65
C GLN A 151 -0.98 -17.49 12.47
N SER A 152 -1.07 -17.43 13.80
CA SER A 152 -0.46 -18.42 14.70
C SER A 152 -1.35 -19.64 14.94
N GLU A 153 -2.67 -19.43 15.06
CA GLU A 153 -3.64 -20.49 15.37
C GLU A 153 -4.98 -20.27 14.64
N PRO A 154 -5.38 -21.19 13.73
CA PRO A 154 -4.52 -22.19 13.11
C PRO A 154 -3.33 -21.53 12.40
N TRP A 155 -2.18 -22.21 12.42
CA TRP A 155 -0.96 -21.64 11.86
C TRP A 155 -1.04 -21.52 10.35
N ALA A 156 -0.61 -20.38 9.82
CA ALA A 156 -0.43 -20.14 8.41
C ALA A 156 0.70 -19.14 8.15
N ALA A 157 1.45 -19.36 7.09
CA ALA A 157 2.53 -18.48 6.67
C ALA A 157 2.67 -18.44 5.14
N LEU A 158 3.13 -17.31 4.65
CA LEU A 158 3.68 -17.20 3.30
C LEU A 158 5.19 -17.42 3.36
N VAL A 159 5.71 -18.29 2.51
CA VAL A 159 7.16 -18.46 2.32
C VAL A 159 7.50 -18.30 0.84
N ALA A 160 8.52 -17.50 0.53
CA ALA A 160 8.81 -17.03 -0.82
C ALA A 160 10.33 -17.03 -1.08
N PRO A 161 11.00 -18.20 -1.06
CA PRO A 161 12.42 -18.28 -1.40
C PRO A 161 12.62 -17.91 -2.87
N ARG A 162 13.88 -17.65 -3.25
CA ARG A 162 14.22 -17.26 -4.61
C ARG A 162 15.11 -18.29 -5.26
N THR A 163 14.90 -18.53 -6.54
CA THR A 163 15.84 -19.32 -7.35
C THR A 163 17.21 -18.61 -7.43
N PRO A 164 18.27 -19.29 -7.87
CA PRO A 164 19.56 -18.66 -8.13
C PRO A 164 19.50 -17.50 -9.13
N GLN A 165 18.51 -17.51 -10.04
CA GLN A 165 18.27 -16.45 -11.02
C GLN A 165 17.35 -15.34 -10.48
N GLY A 166 16.89 -15.44 -9.23
CA GLY A 166 16.18 -14.40 -8.51
C GLY A 166 14.66 -14.37 -8.71
N GLN A 167 14.07 -15.38 -9.36
CA GLN A 167 12.61 -15.57 -9.40
C GLN A 167 12.10 -16.02 -8.04
N VAL A 168 10.94 -15.55 -7.63
CA VAL A 168 10.37 -15.83 -6.30
C VAL A 168 9.38 -16.98 -6.41
N LEU A 169 9.40 -17.89 -5.44
CA LEU A 169 8.50 -19.05 -5.38
C LEU A 169 7.50 -18.88 -4.21
N PRO A 170 6.46 -18.05 -4.37
CA PRO A 170 5.52 -17.76 -3.29
C PRO A 170 4.65 -18.98 -2.99
N LEU A 171 4.84 -19.55 -1.81
CA LEU A 171 4.16 -20.74 -1.30
C LEU A 171 3.38 -20.35 -0.05
N LEU A 172 2.04 -20.44 -0.14
CA LEU A 172 1.18 -20.36 1.04
C LEU A 172 1.17 -21.72 1.72
N ILE A 173 1.45 -21.77 3.01
CA ILE A 173 1.38 -22.99 3.82
C ILE A 173 0.49 -22.73 5.02
N TRP A 174 -0.43 -23.65 5.30
CA TRP A 174 -1.34 -23.54 6.43
C TRP A 174 -1.64 -24.90 7.06
N ARG A 175 -2.07 -24.87 8.31
CA ARG A 175 -2.69 -26.01 8.98
C ARG A 175 -4.18 -25.97 8.72
N GLU A 176 -4.74 -27.04 8.17
CA GLU A 176 -6.15 -27.14 7.81
C GLU A 176 -6.95 -27.87 8.91
N PRO A 177 -7.72 -27.17 9.76
CA PRO A 177 -8.48 -27.80 10.82
C PRO A 177 -9.59 -28.71 10.28
N ASN A 178 -10.14 -28.38 9.11
CA ASN A 178 -11.20 -29.18 8.47
C ASN A 178 -10.69 -30.49 7.86
N ASP A 179 -9.37 -30.66 7.72
CA ASP A 179 -8.70 -31.86 7.19
C ASP A 179 -7.72 -32.42 8.23
N ARG A 180 -8.24 -32.72 9.42
CA ARG A 180 -7.50 -33.37 10.53
C ARG A 180 -6.22 -32.63 10.93
N ASN A 181 -6.22 -31.30 10.87
CA ASN A 181 -5.05 -30.46 11.17
C ASN A 181 -3.83 -30.78 10.29
N ARG A 182 -4.04 -31.25 9.05
CA ARG A 182 -2.96 -31.53 8.11
C ARG A 182 -2.30 -30.22 7.64
N ILE A 183 -0.99 -30.26 7.42
CA ILE A 183 -0.28 -29.17 6.75
C ILE A 183 -0.55 -29.25 5.25
N ARG A 184 -0.99 -28.13 4.68
CA ARG A 184 -1.19 -27.94 3.25
C ARG A 184 -0.26 -26.85 2.74
N GLY A 185 0.09 -26.95 1.46
CA GLY A 185 0.89 -25.95 0.78
C GLY A 185 0.38 -25.76 -0.63
N GLN A 186 0.31 -24.50 -1.09
CA GLN A 186 -0.13 -24.14 -2.43
C GLN A 186 0.76 -23.03 -3.00
N MET A 187 1.29 -23.26 -4.21
CA MET A 187 2.02 -22.23 -4.94
C MET A 187 1.06 -21.14 -5.41
N LEU A 188 1.40 -19.88 -5.11
CA LEU A 188 0.58 -18.74 -5.46
C LEU A 188 0.88 -18.21 -6.87
N ALA A 189 2.02 -18.58 -7.47
CA ALA A 189 2.44 -18.07 -8.77
C ALA A 189 1.36 -18.27 -9.84
N ASP A 190 0.68 -19.41 -9.84
CA ASP A 190 -0.41 -19.72 -10.79
C ASP A 190 -1.72 -18.97 -10.48
N LEU A 191 -1.94 -18.59 -9.22
CA LEU A 191 -3.17 -17.92 -8.78
C LEU A 191 -3.13 -16.41 -9.02
N ILE A 192 -2.01 -15.76 -8.67
CA ILE A 192 -1.89 -14.29 -8.66
C ILE A 192 -1.35 -13.72 -9.97
N GLY A 193 -1.01 -14.60 -10.93
CA GLY A 193 -0.50 -14.22 -12.22
C GLY A 193 -1.57 -13.72 -13.20
N PRO A 194 -1.17 -13.02 -14.27
CA PRO A 194 -2.09 -12.66 -15.34
C PRO A 194 -2.67 -13.93 -15.98
N ARG A 195 -3.92 -13.85 -16.47
CA ARG A 195 -4.58 -14.97 -17.16
C ARG A 195 -3.68 -15.52 -18.28
N GLY A 196 -3.06 -16.68 -18.08
CA GLY A 196 -2.19 -17.31 -19.06
C GLY A 196 -0.86 -17.90 -18.56
N GLY A 197 -0.54 -17.81 -17.26
CA GLY A 197 0.61 -18.54 -16.69
C GLY A 197 1.08 -18.05 -15.33
N PRO A 198 2.07 -18.73 -14.72
CA PRO A 198 2.59 -18.38 -13.42
C PRO A 198 3.29 -17.02 -13.40
N ASP A 199 3.05 -16.23 -12.35
CA ASP A 199 3.75 -14.99 -12.06
C ASP A 199 4.75 -15.17 -10.91
N TYR A 200 6.03 -15.23 -11.28
CA TYR A 200 7.17 -15.31 -10.35
C TYR A 200 7.80 -13.94 -10.03
N THR A 201 7.12 -12.86 -10.41
CA THR A 201 7.54 -11.47 -10.15
C THR A 201 6.73 -10.81 -9.04
N SER A 202 5.46 -11.23 -8.86
CA SER A 202 4.63 -10.85 -7.73
C SER A 202 5.20 -11.35 -6.41
N LEU A 203 4.97 -10.57 -5.35
CA LEU A 203 5.44 -10.85 -3.98
C LEU A 203 6.97 -10.89 -3.85
N ARG A 204 7.70 -10.37 -4.85
CA ARG A 204 9.17 -10.36 -4.83
C ARG A 204 9.72 -9.56 -3.66
N GLY A 205 9.05 -8.47 -3.30
CA GLY A 205 9.39 -7.66 -2.13
C GLY A 205 9.08 -8.34 -0.79
N GLY A 206 8.31 -9.42 -0.79
CA GLY A 206 7.62 -9.94 0.39
C GLY A 206 6.35 -9.13 0.69
N LEU A 207 5.78 -9.36 1.87
CA LEU A 207 4.56 -8.68 2.32
C LEU A 207 4.89 -7.50 3.25
N SER A 208 4.11 -6.43 3.13
CA SER A 208 4.03 -5.39 4.17
C SER A 208 2.99 -5.79 5.22
N HIS A 209 1.89 -6.39 4.77
CA HIS A 209 0.84 -6.93 5.63
C HIS A 209 0.35 -8.26 5.06
N GLY A 210 -0.07 -9.15 5.95
CA GLY A 210 -0.71 -10.40 5.58
C GLY A 210 -1.48 -10.95 6.77
N LEU A 211 -2.64 -11.52 6.51
CA LEU A 211 -3.44 -12.20 7.54
C LEU A 211 -4.32 -13.27 6.92
N MET A 212 -4.70 -14.22 7.74
CA MET A 212 -5.67 -15.26 7.42
C MET A 212 -6.82 -15.18 8.43
N ARG A 213 -8.04 -15.44 7.95
CA ARG A 213 -9.24 -15.50 8.79
C ARG A 213 -10.16 -16.59 8.29
N GLN A 214 -10.92 -17.15 9.22
CA GLN A 214 -11.93 -18.15 8.93
C GLN A 214 -13.31 -17.52 9.07
N ASP A 215 -14.20 -17.78 8.11
CA ASP A 215 -15.60 -17.40 8.23
C ASP A 215 -16.40 -18.41 9.06
N PHE A 216 -17.71 -18.16 9.21
CA PHE A 216 -18.61 -19.02 9.96
C PHE A 216 -18.91 -20.37 9.28
N LEU A 217 -18.64 -20.50 7.98
CA LEU A 217 -18.75 -21.75 7.22
C LEU A 217 -17.49 -22.61 7.33
N GLY A 218 -16.43 -22.07 7.94
CA GLY A 218 -15.15 -22.73 8.09
C GLY A 218 -14.20 -22.53 6.91
N GLN A 219 -14.52 -21.64 5.96
CA GLN A 219 -13.66 -21.31 4.82
C GLN A 219 -12.62 -20.28 5.22
N PHE A 220 -11.39 -20.48 4.78
CA PHE A 220 -10.34 -19.50 4.98
C PHE A 220 -10.32 -18.42 3.89
N HIS A 221 -9.99 -17.22 4.34
CA HIS A 221 -9.74 -16.04 3.55
C HIS A 221 -8.37 -15.48 3.91
N VAL A 222 -7.55 -15.17 2.91
CA VAL A 222 -6.19 -14.66 3.08
C VAL A 222 -6.07 -13.32 2.39
N LEU A 223 -5.66 -12.30 3.16
CA LEU A 223 -5.28 -10.98 2.64
C LEU A 223 -3.76 -10.93 2.53
N LEU A 224 -3.25 -10.53 1.36
CA LEU A 224 -1.82 -10.31 1.11
C LEU A 224 -1.62 -8.90 0.57
N VAL A 225 -0.82 -8.08 1.25
CA VAL A 225 -0.40 -6.75 0.78
C VAL A 225 1.08 -6.78 0.48
N GLU A 226 1.43 -6.64 -0.79
CA GLU A 226 2.83 -6.64 -1.23
C GLU A 226 3.58 -5.42 -0.69
N ARG A 227 4.89 -5.56 -0.45
CA ARG A 227 5.73 -4.39 -0.17
C ARG A 227 5.82 -3.46 -1.38
N PRO A 228 5.62 -2.14 -1.20
CA PRO A 228 5.60 -1.18 -2.31
C PRO A 228 6.98 -0.93 -2.94
N ASP A 229 8.06 -1.41 -2.33
CA ASP A 229 9.45 -1.07 -2.70
C ASP A 229 9.83 -1.46 -4.14
N LEU A 230 9.20 -2.52 -4.67
CA LEU A 230 9.57 -3.14 -5.94
C LEU A 230 8.45 -3.11 -6.98
N THR A 231 7.35 -2.41 -6.70
CA THR A 231 6.18 -2.36 -7.58
C THR A 231 5.86 -0.91 -7.94
N GLU A 232 5.28 -0.69 -9.11
CA GLU A 232 4.83 0.65 -9.50
C GLU A 232 3.51 1.03 -8.82
N LYS A 233 2.61 0.03 -8.68
CA LYS A 233 1.31 0.14 -8.02
C LYS A 233 1.26 -0.72 -6.77
N LEU A 234 0.43 -0.32 -5.82
CA LEU A 234 0.22 -1.08 -4.60
C LEU A 234 -0.60 -2.35 -4.92
N ASN A 235 0.03 -3.52 -4.75
CA ASN A 235 -0.60 -4.81 -5.04
C ASN A 235 -1.22 -5.39 -3.77
N VAL A 236 -2.50 -5.74 -3.88
CA VAL A 236 -3.26 -6.41 -2.82
C VAL A 236 -4.01 -7.58 -3.43
N TYR A 237 -3.99 -8.72 -2.73
CA TYR A 237 -4.65 -9.95 -3.15
C TYR A 237 -5.53 -10.45 -2.02
N VAL A 238 -6.71 -10.95 -2.38
CA VAL A 238 -7.55 -11.75 -1.48
C VAL A 238 -7.71 -13.12 -2.10
N LEU A 239 -7.31 -14.13 -1.34
CA LEU A 239 -7.52 -15.53 -1.66
C LEU A 239 -8.65 -16.05 -0.77
N ALA A 240 -9.48 -16.94 -1.30
CA ALA A 240 -10.55 -17.57 -0.52
C ALA A 240 -10.65 -19.05 -0.88
N GLN A 241 -11.00 -19.89 0.09
CA GLN A 241 -11.35 -21.28 -0.17
C GLN A 241 -12.77 -21.35 -0.73
N PRO A 242 -13.01 -22.01 -1.88
CA PRO A 242 -14.36 -22.18 -2.42
C PRO A 242 -15.25 -23.08 -1.54
N GLN A 243 -14.62 -23.94 -0.73
CA GLN A 243 -15.26 -24.75 0.30
C GLN A 243 -14.25 -25.09 1.41
N PRO A 244 -14.69 -25.37 2.65
CA PRO A 244 -13.79 -25.67 3.76
C PRO A 244 -12.85 -26.82 3.40
N GLY A 245 -11.54 -26.64 3.62
CA GLY A 245 -10.54 -27.65 3.29
C GLY A 245 -10.29 -27.81 1.79
N ALA A 246 -10.64 -26.85 0.93
CA ALA A 246 -10.15 -26.79 -0.45
C ALA A 246 -8.81 -26.03 -0.57
N ASP A 247 -8.19 -26.11 -1.74
CA ASP A 247 -7.13 -25.15 -2.10
C ASP A 247 -7.76 -23.77 -2.34
N PHE A 248 -6.96 -22.71 -2.23
CA PHE A 248 -7.42 -21.34 -2.41
C PHE A 248 -7.59 -20.99 -3.89
N ASP A 249 -8.60 -20.17 -4.16
CA ASP A 249 -8.79 -19.44 -5.40
C ASP A 249 -8.49 -17.95 -5.18
N LEU A 250 -8.09 -17.24 -6.25
CA LEU A 250 -7.98 -15.79 -6.23
C LEU A 250 -9.39 -15.17 -6.28
N LEU A 251 -9.86 -14.67 -5.12
CA LEU A 251 -11.14 -14.00 -5.00
C LEU A 251 -11.10 -12.58 -5.57
N TRP A 252 -10.06 -11.83 -5.23
CA TRP A 252 -9.93 -10.43 -5.62
C TRP A 252 -8.48 -10.01 -5.79
N SER A 253 -8.22 -9.16 -6.80
CA SER A 253 -6.91 -8.54 -7.00
C SER A 253 -7.08 -7.05 -7.26
N SER A 254 -6.16 -6.30 -6.66
CA SER A 254 -6.05 -4.87 -6.87
C SER A 254 -5.65 -4.52 -8.30
N ARG A 255 -4.95 -5.43 -9.01
CA ARG A 255 -4.53 -5.25 -10.41
C ARG A 255 -5.69 -5.26 -11.41
N THR A 256 -6.77 -5.95 -11.08
CA THR A 256 -7.97 -6.08 -11.93
C THR A 256 -9.09 -5.14 -11.51
N THR A 257 -8.86 -4.28 -10.52
CA THR A 257 -9.86 -3.35 -10.00
C THR A 257 -9.59 -1.95 -10.55
N PRO A 258 -10.39 -1.42 -11.51
CA PRO A 258 -10.08 -0.16 -12.19
C PRO A 258 -9.91 1.04 -11.26
N LEU A 259 -10.75 1.13 -10.22
CA LEU A 259 -10.66 2.17 -9.21
C LEU A 259 -9.40 2.05 -8.33
N TRP A 260 -8.76 0.88 -8.27
CA TRP A 260 -7.51 0.63 -7.56
C TRP A 260 -6.32 0.95 -8.47
N ALA A 261 -6.17 2.22 -8.84
CA ALA A 261 -5.00 2.71 -9.56
C ALA A 261 -4.06 3.48 -8.60
N ILE A 262 -3.75 2.86 -7.47
CA ILE A 262 -2.96 3.48 -6.39
C ILE A 262 -1.46 3.27 -6.63
N PRO A 263 -0.66 4.34 -6.79
CA PRO A 263 0.80 4.23 -6.89
C PRO A 263 1.39 3.55 -5.65
N ALA A 264 2.46 2.78 -5.78
CA ALA A 264 3.17 2.23 -4.62
C ALA A 264 4.04 3.30 -3.95
N SER A 265 4.77 4.07 -4.77
CA SER A 265 5.71 5.09 -4.28
C SER A 265 4.99 6.24 -3.59
N GLY A 266 5.23 6.37 -2.29
CA GLY A 266 4.64 7.40 -1.44
C GLY A 266 3.32 7.02 -0.79
N SER A 267 2.77 5.85 -1.09
CA SER A 267 1.50 5.45 -0.49
C SER A 267 1.71 4.82 0.87
N GLU A 268 0.81 5.13 1.79
CA GLU A 268 0.71 4.50 3.09
C GLU A 268 -0.60 3.71 3.14
N LEU A 269 -0.52 2.44 3.51
CA LEU A 269 -1.67 1.56 3.71
C LEU A 269 -1.72 1.14 5.17
N GLN A 270 -2.91 1.22 5.75
CA GLN A 270 -3.21 0.77 7.10
C GLN A 270 -4.39 -0.21 7.06
N LEU A 271 -4.31 -1.25 7.89
CA LEU A 271 -5.41 -2.17 8.14
C LEU A 271 -6.22 -1.67 9.33
N VAL A 272 -7.53 -1.51 9.17
CA VAL A 272 -8.42 -1.03 10.23
C VAL A 272 -9.52 -2.05 10.45
N GLU A 273 -9.60 -2.63 11.66
CA GLU A 273 -10.68 -3.55 12.01
C GLU A 273 -12.04 -2.87 11.87
N ALA A 274 -12.96 -3.53 11.17
CA ALA A 274 -14.32 -3.07 10.97
C ALA A 274 -15.30 -4.07 11.59
N GLU A 275 -16.21 -3.57 12.42
CA GLU A 275 -17.22 -4.40 13.06
C GLU A 275 -18.08 -5.13 12.01
N GLY A 276 -18.24 -6.44 12.21
CA GLY A 276 -18.97 -7.32 11.31
C GLY A 276 -18.30 -7.59 9.96
N SER A 277 -17.08 -7.10 9.70
CA SER A 277 -16.34 -7.47 8.49
C SER A 277 -15.40 -8.64 8.76
N LEU A 278 -15.33 -9.59 7.82
CA LEU A 278 -14.44 -10.72 7.93
C LEU A 278 -12.98 -10.26 7.89
N LEU A 279 -12.59 -9.46 6.91
CA LEU A 279 -11.23 -8.90 6.76
C LEU A 279 -11.23 -7.41 7.13
N PRO A 280 -10.11 -6.82 7.59
CA PRO A 280 -10.06 -5.41 7.94
C PRO A 280 -10.26 -4.49 6.73
N ASP A 281 -10.72 -3.27 6.96
CA ASP A 281 -10.73 -2.22 5.95
C ASP A 281 -9.31 -1.84 5.54
N LEU A 282 -9.10 -1.53 4.26
CA LEU A 282 -7.86 -0.94 3.76
C LEU A 282 -8.03 0.58 3.72
N VAL A 283 -7.31 1.28 4.58
CA VAL A 283 -7.23 2.75 4.54
C VAL A 283 -5.92 3.13 3.86
N VAL A 284 -6.01 3.81 2.73
CA VAL A 284 -4.85 4.13 1.88
C VAL A 284 -4.76 5.62 1.65
N ALA A 285 -3.65 6.23 2.09
CA ALA A 285 -3.27 7.59 1.76
C ALA A 285 -2.22 7.56 0.65
N ALA A 286 -2.53 8.12 -0.51
CA ALA A 286 -1.70 7.98 -1.69
C ALA A 286 -1.70 9.22 -2.59
N PRO A 287 -0.63 9.48 -3.34
CA PRO A 287 -0.66 10.44 -4.43
C PRO A 287 -1.64 9.97 -5.51
N LEU A 288 -2.40 10.89 -6.09
CA LEU A 288 -3.31 10.59 -7.19
C LEU A 288 -2.51 10.32 -8.47
N GLY A 289 -2.79 9.19 -9.13
CA GLY A 289 -2.26 8.92 -10.46
C GLY A 289 -2.93 9.82 -11.51
N SER A 290 -2.17 10.24 -12.53
CA SER A 290 -2.64 11.09 -13.64
C SER A 290 -3.90 10.56 -14.32
N ASP A 291 -3.96 9.23 -14.51
CA ASP A 291 -5.00 8.53 -15.26
C ASP A 291 -5.95 7.73 -14.36
N SER A 292 -6.02 8.09 -13.07
CA SER A 292 -6.85 7.37 -12.11
C SER A 292 -8.30 7.83 -12.17
N GLU A 293 -9.24 6.89 -12.34
CA GLU A 293 -10.68 7.14 -12.17
C GLU A 293 -11.01 7.72 -10.77
N LEU A 294 -10.13 7.50 -9.79
CA LEU A 294 -10.22 8.09 -8.46
C LEU A 294 -10.18 9.62 -8.49
N ARG A 295 -9.43 10.25 -9.42
CA ARG A 295 -9.37 11.71 -9.55
C ARG A 295 -10.76 12.29 -9.79
N SER A 296 -11.50 11.71 -10.73
CA SER A 296 -12.87 12.12 -11.03
C SER A 296 -13.79 11.93 -9.82
N ARG A 297 -13.59 10.85 -9.07
CA ARG A 297 -14.44 10.50 -7.92
C ARG A 297 -14.25 11.41 -6.71
N VAL A 298 -13.03 11.92 -6.50
CA VAL A 298 -12.74 12.90 -5.44
C VAL A 298 -12.80 14.34 -5.94
N HIS A 299 -13.28 14.57 -7.17
CA HIS A 299 -13.33 15.88 -7.81
C HIS A 299 -11.98 16.63 -7.77
N ALA A 300 -10.88 15.91 -8.05
CA ALA A 300 -9.55 16.49 -8.05
C ALA A 300 -9.38 17.49 -9.21
N PRO A 301 -9.02 18.75 -8.94
CA PRO A 301 -8.80 19.77 -9.97
C PRO A 301 -7.57 19.44 -10.83
N ASN A 302 -7.67 19.64 -12.14
CA ASN A 302 -6.59 19.29 -13.08
C ASN A 302 -5.80 20.53 -13.53
N ALA A 303 -5.41 21.37 -12.58
CA ALA A 303 -4.67 22.60 -12.87
C ALA A 303 -3.17 22.36 -13.13
N PHE A 304 -2.60 21.28 -12.59
CA PHE A 304 -1.16 21.00 -12.62
C PHE A 304 -0.80 19.71 -13.34
N VAL A 305 0.42 19.67 -13.87
CA VAL A 305 1.09 18.42 -14.25
C VAL A 305 1.67 17.77 -13.00
N GLU A 306 1.12 16.61 -12.62
CA GLU A 306 1.43 15.91 -11.37
C GLU A 306 2.22 14.63 -11.63
N GLN A 307 3.55 14.73 -11.71
CA GLN A 307 4.45 13.59 -11.88
C GLN A 307 5.73 13.79 -11.07
N PRO A 308 6.33 12.74 -10.47
CA PRO A 308 7.61 12.88 -9.78
C PRO A 308 8.68 13.51 -10.69
N PRO A 309 9.51 14.46 -10.20
CA PRO A 309 9.62 14.95 -8.81
C PRO A 309 8.69 16.13 -8.46
N LEU A 310 7.74 16.50 -9.32
CA LEU A 310 6.80 17.59 -9.07
C LEU A 310 5.84 17.25 -7.92
N ALA A 311 5.25 18.31 -7.35
CA ALA A 311 4.19 18.20 -6.37
C ALA A 311 2.98 17.46 -6.97
N ARG A 312 2.31 16.67 -6.14
CA ARG A 312 1.15 15.86 -6.52
C ARG A 312 0.03 16.04 -5.51
N GLN A 313 -1.21 15.94 -5.95
CA GLN A 313 -2.36 15.87 -5.06
C GLN A 313 -2.49 14.48 -4.47
N TRP A 314 -3.11 14.40 -3.30
CA TRP A 314 -3.23 13.17 -2.53
C TRP A 314 -4.68 12.88 -2.21
N ALA A 315 -5.03 11.60 -2.15
CA ALA A 315 -6.33 11.15 -1.66
C ALA A 315 -6.16 10.16 -0.52
N VAL A 316 -7.14 10.15 0.37
CA VAL A 316 -7.35 9.12 1.37
C VAL A 316 -8.56 8.30 0.93
N THR A 317 -8.39 6.98 0.87
CA THR A 317 -9.44 6.04 0.48
C THR A 317 -9.65 5.00 1.56
N ARG A 318 -10.89 4.56 1.73
CA ARG A 318 -11.27 3.42 2.58
C ARG A 318 -11.94 2.37 1.73
N TRP A 319 -11.42 1.16 1.79
CA TRP A 319 -11.95 0.01 1.06
C TRP A 319 -12.42 -1.04 2.04
N ARG A 320 -13.65 -1.50 1.87
CA ARG A 320 -14.27 -2.52 2.73
C ARG A 320 -14.35 -3.84 2.00
N PHE A 321 -14.02 -4.90 2.72
CA PHE A 321 -14.16 -6.26 2.23
C PHE A 321 -15.61 -6.72 2.27
N ALA A 322 -16.05 -7.38 1.20
CA ALA A 322 -17.31 -8.09 1.10
C ALA A 322 -17.04 -9.54 0.66
N THR A 323 -17.67 -10.51 1.32
CA THR A 323 -17.61 -11.92 0.90
C THR A 323 -18.41 -12.14 -0.40
N VAL A 324 -18.39 -13.37 -0.91
CA VAL A 324 -19.24 -13.76 -2.05
C VAL A 324 -20.72 -13.65 -1.68
N GLU A 325 -21.07 -14.03 -0.46
CA GLU A 325 -22.42 -13.98 0.10
C GLU A 325 -22.88 -12.52 0.26
N ASP A 326 -22.05 -11.66 0.88
CA ASP A 326 -22.37 -10.23 1.04
C ASP A 326 -22.64 -9.57 -0.32
N ALA A 327 -21.81 -9.87 -1.32
CA ALA A 327 -21.96 -9.34 -2.66
C ALA A 327 -23.20 -9.90 -3.38
N ALA A 328 -23.59 -11.15 -3.11
CA ALA A 328 -24.80 -11.75 -3.67
C ALA A 328 -26.07 -11.10 -3.11
N GLU A 329 -26.09 -10.75 -1.82
CA GLU A 329 -27.21 -10.02 -1.19
C GLU A 329 -27.36 -8.60 -1.74
N MET A 330 -26.24 -7.94 -2.05
CA MET A 330 -26.19 -6.58 -2.59
C MET A 330 -25.86 -6.55 -4.09
N SER A 331 -26.48 -7.47 -4.83
CA SER A 331 -26.23 -7.71 -6.25
C SER A 331 -26.24 -6.43 -7.10
N GLY A 332 -25.15 -6.22 -7.83
CA GLY A 332 -24.96 -5.07 -8.72
C GLY A 332 -24.44 -3.80 -8.03
N VAL A 333 -24.37 -3.77 -6.70
CA VAL A 333 -23.81 -2.64 -5.92
C VAL A 333 -22.40 -2.95 -5.42
N MET A 334 -22.16 -4.19 -4.98
CA MET A 334 -20.85 -4.67 -4.52
C MET A 334 -20.36 -5.85 -5.34
N GLN A 335 -19.04 -5.97 -5.43
CA GLN A 335 -18.35 -7.14 -5.98
C GLN A 335 -17.68 -7.91 -4.84
N PRO A 336 -17.51 -9.24 -4.94
CA PRO A 336 -16.71 -9.97 -3.97
C PRO A 336 -15.29 -9.39 -3.88
N GLY A 337 -14.78 -9.21 -2.67
CA GLY A 337 -13.49 -8.56 -2.41
C GLY A 337 -13.60 -7.13 -1.89
N TYR A 338 -12.58 -6.31 -2.16
CA TYR A 338 -12.52 -4.93 -1.65
C TYR A 338 -13.25 -3.95 -2.55
N ASN A 339 -14.15 -3.18 -1.94
CA ASN A 339 -14.95 -2.16 -2.59
C ASN A 339 -14.69 -0.80 -1.95
N LEU A 340 -14.57 0.25 -2.77
CA LEU A 340 -14.37 1.61 -2.30
C LEU A 340 -15.61 2.10 -1.55
N GLN A 341 -15.45 2.44 -0.27
CA GLN A 341 -16.51 3.00 0.58
C GLN A 341 -16.41 4.52 0.67
N GLU A 342 -15.21 5.02 0.95
CA GLU A 342 -14.94 6.44 1.14
C GLU A 342 -13.73 6.85 0.32
N ALA A 343 -13.78 8.04 -0.26
CA ALA A 343 -12.64 8.67 -0.92
C ALA A 343 -12.72 10.18 -0.68
N ALA A 344 -11.61 10.75 -0.21
CA ALA A 344 -11.51 12.18 0.04
C ALA A 344 -10.19 12.70 -0.51
N LEU A 345 -10.25 13.83 -1.21
CA LEU A 345 -9.06 14.58 -1.59
C LEU A 345 -8.45 15.19 -0.33
N ARG A 346 -7.16 14.98 -0.11
CA ARG A 346 -6.44 15.56 1.02
C ARG A 346 -6.28 17.06 0.78
N SER A 347 -6.64 17.86 1.78
CA SER A 347 -6.31 19.28 1.77
C SER A 347 -4.79 19.45 1.90
N THR A 348 -4.20 20.03 0.86
CA THR A 348 -2.78 20.31 0.74
C THR A 348 -2.62 21.66 0.03
N PRO A 349 -1.48 22.34 0.16
CA PRO A 349 -1.22 23.58 -0.56
C PRO A 349 -1.41 23.47 -2.07
N LEU A 350 -0.95 22.35 -2.67
CA LEU A 350 -1.19 22.11 -4.09
C LEU A 350 -2.69 21.93 -4.38
N THR A 351 -3.43 21.21 -3.53
CA THR A 351 -4.89 21.03 -3.69
C THR A 351 -5.64 22.36 -3.65
N ALA A 352 -5.36 23.19 -2.63
CA ALA A 352 -5.97 24.51 -2.49
C ALA A 352 -5.64 25.42 -3.69
N LEU A 353 -4.37 25.44 -4.09
CA LEU A 353 -3.91 26.20 -5.26
C LEU A 353 -4.59 25.74 -6.56
N SER A 354 -4.71 24.42 -6.76
CA SER A 354 -5.36 23.87 -7.94
C SER A 354 -6.84 24.30 -8.02
N HIS A 355 -7.57 24.23 -6.91
CA HIS A 355 -8.95 24.71 -6.85
C HIS A 355 -9.04 26.22 -7.12
N LEU A 356 -8.18 27.02 -6.49
CA LEU A 356 -8.12 28.45 -6.72
C LEU A 356 -7.90 28.79 -8.20
N LEU A 357 -6.91 28.18 -8.85
CA LEU A 357 -6.59 28.42 -10.26
C LEU A 357 -7.75 28.01 -11.19
N GLU A 358 -8.41 26.90 -10.90
CA GLU A 358 -9.57 26.45 -11.67
C GLU A 358 -10.76 27.40 -11.52
N LEU A 359 -11.04 27.87 -10.30
CA LEU A 359 -12.11 28.82 -10.01
C LEU A 359 -11.85 30.21 -10.61
N LEU A 360 -10.61 30.70 -10.56
CA LEU A 360 -10.20 31.94 -11.21
C LEU A 360 -10.39 31.88 -12.74
N ARG A 361 -10.05 30.74 -13.35
CA ARG A 361 -10.27 30.48 -14.78
C ARG A 361 -11.76 30.44 -15.12
N ALA A 362 -12.57 29.86 -14.23
CA ALA A 362 -14.03 29.83 -14.35
C ALA A 362 -14.72 31.16 -13.98
N GLN A 363 -13.97 32.18 -13.54
CA GLN A 363 -14.48 33.45 -13.04
C GLN A 363 -15.44 33.32 -11.83
N ASN A 364 -15.33 32.23 -11.07
CA ASN A 364 -16.15 32.00 -9.87
C ASN A 364 -15.47 32.59 -8.62
N LEU A 365 -15.49 33.91 -8.51
CA LEU A 365 -14.83 34.66 -7.44
C LEU A 365 -15.36 34.32 -6.04
N ASN A 366 -16.66 33.99 -5.93
CA ASN A 366 -17.28 33.70 -4.66
C ASN A 366 -16.69 32.43 -4.03
N GLU A 367 -16.62 31.34 -4.80
CA GLU A 367 -15.98 30.10 -4.33
C GLU A 367 -14.47 30.24 -4.24
N ALA A 368 -13.82 31.00 -5.12
CA ALA A 368 -12.39 31.25 -5.06
C ALA A 368 -11.97 31.89 -3.72
N SER A 369 -12.84 32.73 -3.14
CA SER A 369 -12.56 33.38 -1.85
C SER A 369 -12.38 32.39 -0.69
N ASN A 370 -12.91 31.17 -0.80
CA ASN A 370 -12.73 30.11 0.21
C ASN A 370 -11.28 29.59 0.28
N TYR A 371 -10.45 29.85 -0.73
CA TYR A 371 -9.06 29.41 -0.82
C TYR A 371 -8.06 30.56 -0.65
N THR A 372 -8.51 31.70 -0.12
CA THR A 372 -7.65 32.87 0.12
C THR A 372 -7.91 33.46 1.49
N SER A 373 -6.86 33.74 2.25
CA SER A 373 -6.97 34.43 3.55
C SER A 373 -7.28 35.92 3.40
N ARG A 374 -7.05 36.50 2.21
CA ARG A 374 -7.28 37.91 1.92
C ARG A 374 -7.93 38.11 0.55
N LEU A 375 -8.98 38.91 0.49
CA LEU A 375 -9.75 39.16 -0.74
C LEU A 375 -8.94 39.89 -1.82
N ASP A 376 -7.95 40.71 -1.45
CA ASP A 376 -7.10 41.42 -2.40
C ASP A 376 -6.17 40.48 -3.20
N LEU A 377 -5.90 39.27 -2.68
CA LEU A 377 -5.12 38.25 -3.39
C LEU A 377 -5.80 37.79 -4.67
N LEU A 378 -7.14 37.77 -4.71
CA LEU A 378 -7.87 37.41 -5.93
C LEU A 378 -7.60 38.43 -7.05
N GLN A 379 -7.68 39.73 -6.73
CA GLN A 379 -7.37 40.78 -7.70
C GLN A 379 -5.90 40.70 -8.16
N GLN A 380 -4.97 40.53 -7.21
CA GLN A 380 -3.55 40.36 -7.54
C GLN A 380 -3.33 39.14 -8.45
N ALA A 381 -4.03 38.03 -8.22
CA ALA A 381 -3.96 36.85 -9.06
C ALA A 381 -4.43 37.13 -10.50
N TYR A 382 -5.48 37.92 -10.70
CA TYR A 382 -5.91 38.36 -12.03
C TYR A 382 -4.87 39.26 -12.70
N ASP A 383 -4.34 40.23 -11.95
CA ASP A 383 -3.35 41.19 -12.47
C ASP A 383 -2.05 40.47 -12.88
N MET A 384 -1.67 39.43 -12.14
CA MET A 384 -0.56 38.53 -12.46
C MET A 384 -0.89 37.53 -13.59
N GLY A 385 -2.12 37.50 -14.08
CA GLY A 385 -2.55 36.64 -15.18
C GLY A 385 -2.75 35.18 -14.80
N LEU A 386 -2.98 34.85 -13.53
CA LEU A 386 -3.21 33.46 -13.07
C LEU A 386 -4.53 32.85 -13.58
N SER A 387 -5.49 33.69 -13.98
CA SER A 387 -6.76 33.24 -14.58
C SER A 387 -6.64 32.80 -16.04
N ARG A 388 -5.50 33.08 -16.70
CA ARG A 388 -5.24 32.69 -18.09
C ARG A 388 -4.83 31.21 -18.17
N PRO A 389 -5.18 30.49 -19.25
CA PRO A 389 -4.70 29.13 -19.49
C PRO A 389 -3.18 29.01 -19.35
N ALA A 390 -2.73 27.89 -18.82
CA ALA A 390 -1.32 27.59 -18.56
C ALA A 390 -1.14 26.07 -18.40
N ILE A 391 0.10 25.61 -18.53
CA ILE A 391 0.49 24.26 -18.16
C ILE A 391 1.30 24.37 -16.87
N TRP A 392 0.61 24.41 -15.72
CA TRP A 392 1.27 24.65 -14.45
C TRP A 392 2.07 23.43 -14.00
N MET A 393 3.28 23.68 -13.52
CA MET A 393 4.08 22.73 -12.75
C MET A 393 4.35 23.31 -11.37
N GLY A 394 4.28 22.48 -10.33
CA GLY A 394 4.47 22.88 -8.94
C GLY A 394 5.55 22.06 -8.24
N ILE A 395 6.31 22.69 -7.35
CA ILE A 395 7.35 22.06 -6.52
C ILE A 395 7.23 22.61 -5.10
N TYR A 396 7.27 21.72 -4.10
CA TYR A 396 7.30 22.13 -2.69
C TYR A 396 8.67 22.70 -2.31
N GLN A 397 8.67 23.74 -1.48
CA GLN A 397 9.88 24.38 -0.97
C GLN A 397 9.95 24.35 0.56
N ASP A 398 11.15 24.21 1.11
CA ASP A 398 11.36 24.35 2.55
C ASP A 398 11.31 25.82 3.01
N ALA A 399 11.46 26.05 4.31
CA ALA A 399 11.50 27.39 4.88
C ALA A 399 12.64 28.27 4.32
N GLY A 400 13.73 27.65 3.83
CA GLY A 400 14.85 28.31 3.17
C GLY A 400 14.68 28.53 1.67
N GLY A 401 13.53 28.15 1.09
CA GLY A 401 13.24 28.27 -0.34
C GLY A 401 13.91 27.20 -1.20
N ARG A 402 14.47 26.14 -0.60
CA ARG A 402 15.06 25.02 -1.35
C ARG A 402 13.99 24.03 -1.75
N GLU A 403 14.14 23.46 -2.93
CA GLU A 403 13.23 22.43 -3.43
C GLU A 403 13.26 21.20 -2.53
N VAL A 404 12.08 20.72 -2.17
CA VAL A 404 11.92 19.48 -1.41
C VAL A 404 11.58 18.37 -2.39
N LEU A 405 12.38 17.31 -2.35
CA LEU A 405 12.21 16.15 -3.20
C LEU A 405 11.33 15.10 -2.52
N GLY A 406 10.68 14.27 -3.33
CA GLY A 406 9.87 13.16 -2.87
C GLY A 406 8.44 13.58 -2.53
N ASN A 407 7.93 13.08 -1.39
CA ASN A 407 6.52 13.16 -1.00
C ASN A 407 6.26 14.13 0.14
N THR A 408 7.26 14.93 0.51
CA THR A 408 7.12 15.90 1.58
C THR A 408 6.27 17.08 1.12
N ILE A 409 5.23 17.38 1.89
CA ILE A 409 4.33 18.51 1.67
C ILE A 409 4.78 19.64 2.59
N THR A 410 4.95 20.84 2.04
CA THR A 410 5.27 22.06 2.78
C THR A 410 4.25 23.15 2.48
N ASP A 411 4.22 24.18 3.31
CA ASP A 411 3.36 25.37 3.21
C ASP A 411 3.78 26.35 2.09
N ARG A 412 4.72 25.94 1.23
CA ARG A 412 5.28 26.77 0.16
C ARG A 412 5.34 26.00 -1.14
N VAL A 413 4.67 26.51 -2.16
CA VAL A 413 4.67 25.94 -3.51
C VAL A 413 5.24 26.96 -4.48
N ARG A 414 6.38 26.62 -5.10
CA ARG A 414 6.84 27.32 -6.30
C ARG A 414 6.13 26.70 -7.50
N PHE A 415 5.56 27.54 -8.35
CA PHE A 415 4.95 27.07 -9.58
C PHE A 415 5.27 27.97 -10.76
N PHE A 416 5.17 27.40 -11.96
CA PHE A 416 5.45 28.11 -13.20
C PHE A 416 4.70 27.51 -14.38
N ASP A 417 4.41 28.33 -15.37
CA ASP A 417 3.81 27.89 -16.62
C ASP A 417 4.89 27.26 -17.50
N ASN A 418 4.69 26.02 -17.93
CA ASN A 418 5.64 25.36 -18.82
C ASN A 418 5.71 26.02 -20.20
N ALA A 419 4.60 26.64 -20.64
CA ALA A 419 4.53 27.32 -21.93
C ALA A 419 5.18 28.71 -21.89
N ASP A 420 5.20 29.36 -20.72
CA ASP A 420 5.79 30.68 -20.51
C ASP A 420 6.49 30.77 -19.15
N ARG A 421 7.82 30.58 -19.16
CA ARG A 421 8.63 30.57 -17.94
C ARG A 421 8.74 31.93 -17.24
N SER A 422 8.31 33.02 -17.88
CA SER A 422 8.22 34.32 -17.21
C SER A 422 7.09 34.36 -16.17
N ARG A 423 6.08 33.49 -16.32
CA ARG A 423 4.99 33.28 -15.36
C ARG A 423 5.44 32.29 -14.29
N SER A 424 6.28 32.74 -13.35
CA SER A 424 6.72 31.96 -12.21
C SER A 424 6.38 32.67 -10.90
N PHE A 425 5.84 31.91 -9.96
CA PHE A 425 5.30 32.41 -8.71
C PHE A 425 5.68 31.50 -7.54
N VAL A 426 5.57 32.06 -6.34
CA VAL A 426 5.66 31.31 -5.08
C VAL A 426 4.42 31.65 -4.28
N ALA A 427 3.66 30.62 -3.91
CA ALA A 427 2.50 30.74 -3.04
C ALA A 427 2.85 30.23 -1.63
N PHE A 428 2.31 30.93 -0.64
CA PHE A 428 2.43 30.65 0.79
C PHE A 428 1.06 30.29 1.32
N PHE A 429 1.01 29.27 2.16
CA PHE A 429 -0.25 28.70 2.64
C PHE A 429 -0.25 28.67 4.15
N GLU A 430 -1.45 28.81 4.71
CA GLU A 430 -1.72 28.69 6.14
C GLU A 430 -2.80 27.63 6.31
N GLN A 431 -2.88 27.03 7.49
CA GLN A 431 -3.96 26.11 7.81
C GLN A 431 -5.02 26.81 8.65
N ASP A 432 -6.29 26.48 8.43
CA ASP A 432 -7.39 26.84 9.32
C ASP A 432 -7.35 26.02 10.64
N ALA A 433 -8.34 26.23 11.50
CA ALA A 433 -8.42 25.56 12.80
C ALA A 433 -8.64 24.04 12.67
N GLU A 434 -9.21 23.60 11.55
CA GLU A 434 -9.48 22.21 11.21
C GLU A 434 -8.26 21.53 10.52
N GLY A 435 -7.24 22.30 10.15
CA GLY A 435 -6.02 21.83 9.50
C GLY A 435 -6.10 21.79 7.97
N ALA A 436 -7.11 22.40 7.36
CA ALA A 436 -7.24 22.55 5.92
C ALA A 436 -6.53 23.82 5.42
N TYR A 437 -6.00 23.75 4.20
CA TYR A 437 -5.29 24.82 3.50
C TYR A 437 -6.17 25.65 2.58
#